data_AF-A0A1X7TFQ3-F1
#
_entry.id   AF-A0A1X7TFQ3-F1
#
_cell.length_a   1.000
_cell.length_b   1.000
_cell.length_c   1.000
_cell.angle_alpha   90.00
_cell.angle_beta   90.00
_cell.angle_gamma   90.00
#
_symmetry.space_group_name_H-M   'P 1'
#
loop_
_entity.id
_entity.type
_entity.pdbx_description
1 polymer ?
#
loop_
_entity_poly.entity_id
_entity_poly.type
_entity_poly.pdbx_seq_one_letter_code
_entity_poly.pdbx_strand_id
1 'polypeptide(L)'
;QFLKNTQSELDKISEVKQLWYADDATGMGTVKGLKNWWDKINLLGESYGYLPNAVKSTLLVRPELYDEACKLFNCTNVSVTSEGVVVLGSPVGSPNYVQSVISKRIDVWCEKLKVLADIAVSQPQSAYGAFTHGLFGEWTYLFRTCTIDESLLQPLEDV
;
A
#
# COMPACT_ATOMS: atom_id res chain seq x y z
N GLN A 1 -12.01 -16.42 -12.88
CA GLN A 1 -12.21 -17.78 -12.33
C GLN A 1 -11.29 -18.05 -11.14
N PHE A 2 -9.97 -17.86 -11.28
CA PHE A 2 -8.95 -18.08 -10.23
C PHE A 2 -9.28 -17.37 -8.90
N LEU A 3 -9.37 -16.03 -8.90
CA LEU A 3 -9.63 -15.23 -7.70
C LEU A 3 -10.89 -15.65 -6.92
N LYS A 4 -11.97 -16.01 -7.61
CA LYS A 4 -13.24 -16.39 -6.95
C LYS A 4 -13.17 -17.77 -6.29
N ASN A 5 -12.45 -18.71 -6.93
CA ASN A 5 -12.32 -20.07 -6.41
C ASN A 5 -11.25 -20.15 -5.30
N THR A 6 -10.16 -19.40 -5.42
CA THR A 6 -9.15 -19.30 -4.35
C THR A 6 -9.70 -18.57 -3.13
N GLN A 7 -10.46 -17.48 -3.31
CA GLN A 7 -11.12 -16.80 -2.18
C GLN A 7 -12.04 -17.75 -1.41
N SER A 8 -12.89 -18.52 -2.09
CA SER A 8 -13.81 -19.48 -1.44
C SER A 8 -13.07 -20.59 -0.66
N GLU A 9 -11.95 -21.08 -1.16
CA GLU A 9 -11.15 -22.12 -0.50
C GLU A 9 -10.26 -21.57 0.63
N LEU A 10 -9.82 -20.31 0.52
CA LEU A 10 -9.04 -19.62 1.55
C LEU A 10 -9.91 -19.08 2.70
N ASP A 11 -11.16 -18.69 2.42
CA ASP A 11 -12.14 -18.23 3.43
C ASP A 11 -12.59 -19.36 4.36
N LYS A 12 -12.63 -20.61 3.87
CA LYS A 12 -13.05 -21.77 4.66
C LYS A 12 -12.06 -22.18 5.77
N ILE A 13 -10.82 -21.71 5.72
CA ILE A 13 -9.73 -22.30 6.51
C ILE A 13 -8.86 -21.27 7.23
N SER A 14 -9.15 -19.96 7.11
CA SER A 14 -8.30 -18.96 7.74
C SER A 14 -9.10 -17.98 8.59
N GLU A 15 -8.64 -17.76 9.82
CA GLU A 15 -8.95 -16.56 10.62
C GLU A 15 -8.37 -15.28 9.99
N VAL A 16 -7.80 -15.38 8.77
CA VAL A 16 -7.13 -14.31 8.05
C VAL A 16 -8.16 -13.64 7.14
N LYS A 17 -8.44 -12.36 7.40
CA LYS A 17 -9.20 -11.53 6.48
C LYS A 17 -8.34 -11.21 5.26
N GLN A 18 -8.87 -11.45 4.07
CA GLN A 18 -8.14 -11.28 2.82
C GLN A 18 -8.78 -10.20 1.96
N LEU A 19 -7.95 -9.43 1.29
CA LEU A 19 -8.32 -8.43 0.32
C LEU A 19 -7.52 -8.71 -0.96
N TRP A 20 -8.21 -8.78 -2.08
CA TRP A 20 -7.58 -8.98 -3.39
C TRP A 20 -7.96 -7.83 -4.30
N TYR A 21 -6.96 -7.24 -4.96
CA TYR A 21 -7.15 -6.24 -5.99
C TYR A 21 -6.29 -6.62 -7.19
N ALA A 22 -6.92 -7.13 -8.26
CA ALA A 22 -6.22 -7.74 -9.39
C ALA A 22 -5.24 -8.85 -8.93
N ASP A 23 -3.94 -8.66 -9.16
CA ASP A 23 -2.85 -9.56 -8.76
C ASP A 23 -2.28 -9.27 -7.36
N ASP A 24 -2.64 -8.13 -6.76
CA ASP A 24 -2.24 -7.76 -5.42
C ASP A 24 -3.14 -8.42 -4.37
N ALA A 25 -2.52 -9.16 -3.45
CA ALA A 25 -3.18 -9.82 -2.32
C ALA A 25 -2.69 -9.23 -1.00
N THR A 26 -3.62 -8.94 -0.10
CA THR A 26 -3.34 -8.52 1.28
C THR A 26 -4.08 -9.42 2.25
N GLY A 27 -3.36 -9.97 3.23
CA GLY A 27 -3.93 -10.79 4.30
C GLY A 27 -3.71 -10.14 5.66
N MET A 28 -4.71 -10.18 6.53
CA MET A 28 -4.64 -9.67 7.90
C MET A 28 -5.12 -10.73 8.89
N GLY A 29 -4.28 -11.10 9.86
CA GLY A 29 -4.59 -12.10 10.88
C GLY A 29 -3.44 -12.34 11.85
N THR A 30 -3.48 -13.47 12.55
CA THR A 30 -2.38 -13.91 13.42
C THR A 30 -1.14 -14.28 12.62
N VAL A 31 0.07 -14.13 13.18
CA VAL A 31 1.33 -14.43 12.46
C VAL A 31 1.36 -15.88 11.94
N LYS A 32 0.88 -16.83 12.74
CA LYS A 32 0.75 -18.24 12.35
C LYS A 32 -0.31 -18.44 11.25
N GLY A 33 -1.44 -17.75 11.35
CA GLY A 33 -2.47 -17.75 10.31
C GLY A 33 -1.95 -17.21 8.98
N LEU A 34 -1.18 -16.11 9.02
CA LEU A 34 -0.55 -15.51 7.83
C LEU A 34 0.49 -16.43 7.20
N LYS A 35 1.27 -17.18 7.99
CA LYS A 35 2.21 -18.17 7.46
C LYS A 35 1.49 -19.31 6.73
N ASN A 36 0.46 -19.86 7.36
CA ASN A 36 -0.37 -20.91 6.73
C ASN A 36 -1.06 -20.40 5.45
N TRP A 37 -1.52 -19.15 5.47
CA TRP A 37 -2.12 -18.50 4.31
C TRP A 37 -1.11 -18.34 3.16
N TRP A 38 0.10 -17.86 3.45
CA TRP A 38 1.19 -17.73 2.49
C TRP A 38 1.56 -19.06 1.83
N ASP A 39 1.72 -20.12 2.63
CA ASP A 39 2.09 -21.44 2.12
C ASP A 39 1.01 -22.02 1.19
N LYS A 40 -0.26 -21.78 1.52
CA LYS A 40 -1.38 -22.18 0.66
C LYS A 40 -1.46 -21.38 -0.62
N ILE A 41 -1.16 -20.08 -0.61
CA ILE A 41 -1.11 -19.28 -1.84
C ILE A 41 0.00 -19.80 -2.75
N ASN A 42 1.17 -20.16 -2.22
CA ASN A 42 2.21 -20.76 -3.05
C ASN A 42 1.78 -22.10 -3.64
N LEU A 43 1.18 -22.98 -2.83
CA LEU A 43 0.73 -24.30 -3.28
C LEU A 43 -0.41 -24.23 -4.32
N LEU A 44 -1.44 -23.44 -4.05
CA LEU A 44 -2.57 -23.28 -4.96
C LEU A 44 -2.15 -22.45 -6.18
N GLY A 45 -1.37 -21.40 -5.98
CA GLY A 45 -0.91 -20.50 -7.03
C GLY A 45 -0.20 -21.25 -8.16
N GLU A 46 0.66 -22.21 -7.82
CA GLU A 46 1.36 -23.04 -8.81
C GLU A 46 0.41 -23.74 -9.79
N SER A 47 -0.72 -24.28 -9.30
CA SER A 47 -1.71 -24.97 -10.14
C SER A 47 -2.44 -24.05 -11.13
N TYR A 48 -2.40 -22.74 -10.90
CA TYR A 48 -3.01 -21.73 -11.75
C TYR A 48 -1.97 -20.82 -12.44
N GLY A 49 -0.67 -21.13 -12.30
CA GLY A 49 0.41 -20.34 -12.87
C GLY A 49 0.68 -19.01 -12.15
N TYR A 50 0.15 -18.81 -10.94
CA TYR A 50 0.41 -17.65 -10.10
C TYR A 50 1.56 -17.94 -9.13
N LEU A 51 2.69 -17.26 -9.31
CA LEU A 51 3.89 -17.42 -8.47
C LEU A 51 4.13 -16.15 -7.64
N PRO A 52 3.77 -16.15 -6.35
CA PRO A 52 3.98 -15.01 -5.46
C PRO A 52 5.47 -14.64 -5.36
N ASN A 53 5.79 -13.37 -5.55
CA ASN A 53 7.17 -12.91 -5.41
C ASN A 53 7.47 -12.57 -3.95
N ALA A 54 8.06 -13.53 -3.23
CA ALA A 54 8.42 -13.40 -1.83
C ALA A 54 9.27 -12.15 -1.51
N VAL A 55 10.21 -11.79 -2.40
CA VAL A 55 11.12 -10.65 -2.19
C VAL A 55 10.36 -9.32 -2.22
N LYS A 56 9.30 -9.24 -3.01
CA LYS A 56 8.41 -8.06 -3.06
C LYS A 56 7.32 -8.09 -1.99
N SER A 57 7.05 -9.25 -1.41
CA SER A 57 6.08 -9.38 -0.32
C SER A 57 6.65 -8.82 0.98
N THR A 58 5.81 -8.06 1.67
CA THR A 58 6.14 -7.42 2.94
C THR A 58 5.12 -7.83 3.99
N LEU A 59 5.61 -8.25 5.16
CA LEU A 59 4.81 -8.57 6.31
C LEU A 59 4.93 -7.44 7.34
N LEU A 60 3.83 -6.72 7.55
CA LEU A 60 3.72 -5.72 8.62
C LEU A 60 3.30 -6.41 9.92
N VAL A 61 4.10 -6.27 10.97
CA VAL A 61 3.83 -6.86 12.29
C VAL A 61 3.95 -5.83 13.39
N ARG A 62 3.22 -6.05 14.49
CA ARG A 62 3.44 -5.26 15.70
C ARG A 62 4.85 -5.49 16.23
N PRO A 63 5.49 -4.48 16.84
CA PRO A 63 6.84 -4.59 17.39
C PRO A 63 7.00 -5.77 18.37
N GLU A 64 5.97 -6.07 19.18
CA GLU A 64 6.06 -7.18 20.15
C GLU A 64 6.15 -8.57 19.50
N LEU A 65 5.67 -8.70 18.27
CA LEU A 65 5.63 -9.97 17.52
C LEU A 65 6.71 -10.04 16.44
N TYR A 66 7.57 -9.03 16.34
CA TYR A 66 8.60 -8.93 15.30
C TYR A 66 9.55 -10.14 15.34
N ASP A 67 10.05 -10.50 16.53
CA ASP A 67 10.97 -11.63 16.69
C ASP A 67 10.33 -12.98 16.35
N GLU A 68 9.04 -13.16 16.70
CA GLU A 68 8.29 -14.38 16.34
C GLU A 68 8.08 -14.45 14.82
N ALA A 69 7.70 -13.34 14.20
CA ALA A 69 7.50 -13.25 12.76
C ALA A 69 8.81 -13.49 11.98
N CYS A 70 9.91 -12.88 12.40
CA CYS A 70 11.22 -13.12 11.78
C CYS A 70 11.62 -14.61 11.86
N LYS A 71 11.39 -15.28 12.99
CA LYS A 71 11.65 -16.73 13.13
C LYS A 71 10.77 -17.57 12.21
N LEU A 72 9.48 -17.25 12.11
CA LEU A 72 8.53 -18.00 11.29
C LEU A 72 8.73 -17.80 9.78
N PHE A 73 9.15 -16.60 9.38
CA PHE A 73 9.32 -16.23 7.97
C PHE A 73 10.78 -16.28 7.48
N ASN A 74 11.74 -16.68 8.32
CA ASN A 74 13.17 -16.74 8.00
C ASN A 74 13.48 -17.54 6.71
N CYS A 75 12.70 -18.58 6.43
CA CYS A 75 12.92 -19.46 5.27
C CYS A 75 12.17 -19.02 4.00
N THR A 76 11.36 -17.95 4.07
CA THR A 76 10.43 -17.56 3.00
C THR A 76 10.86 -16.35 2.19
N ASN A 77 12.00 -15.71 2.48
CA ASN A 77 12.50 -14.48 1.81
C ASN A 77 11.55 -13.26 1.86
N VAL A 78 10.48 -13.32 2.66
CA VAL A 78 9.53 -12.23 2.85
C VAL A 78 10.16 -11.18 3.77
N SER A 79 10.06 -9.91 3.38
CA SER A 79 10.53 -8.81 4.22
C SER A 79 9.59 -8.60 5.41
N VAL A 80 10.13 -8.52 6.62
CA VAL A 80 9.35 -8.29 7.85
C VAL A 80 9.66 -6.90 8.37
N THR A 81 8.63 -6.08 8.55
CA THR A 81 8.75 -4.68 8.98
C THR A 81 7.74 -4.39 10.08
N SER A 82 8.13 -3.57 11.06
CA SER A 82 7.23 -3.08 12.12
C SER A 82 6.85 -1.61 12.00
N GLU A 83 7.53 -0.87 11.12
CA GLU A 83 7.33 0.57 10.95
C GLU A 83 6.10 0.90 10.10
N GLY A 84 5.95 0.24 8.96
CA GLY A 84 4.81 0.41 8.05
C GLY A 84 5.05 -0.17 6.67
N VAL A 85 3.99 -0.16 5.86
CA VAL A 85 3.96 -0.61 4.46
C VAL A 85 2.96 0.24 3.69
N VAL A 86 3.13 0.38 2.38
CA VAL A 86 2.15 1.03 1.51
C VAL A 86 1.29 -0.05 0.86
N VAL A 87 -0.02 -0.05 1.14
CA VAL A 87 -0.98 -1.01 0.58
C VAL A 87 -1.88 -0.28 -0.41
N LEU A 88 -1.89 -0.70 -1.67
CA LEU A 88 -2.68 -0.10 -2.76
C LEU A 88 -2.49 1.41 -2.94
N GLY A 89 -1.35 1.94 -2.50
CA GLY A 89 -1.07 3.38 -2.54
C GLY A 89 -1.39 4.12 -1.24
N SER A 90 -1.99 3.48 -0.24
CA SER A 90 -2.22 4.06 1.10
C SER A 90 -1.15 3.60 2.10
N PRO A 91 -0.45 4.51 2.81
CA PRO A 91 0.48 4.14 3.87
C PRO A 91 -0.25 3.59 5.10
N VAL A 92 0.20 2.44 5.61
CA VAL A 92 -0.32 1.77 6.80
C VAL A 92 0.84 1.45 7.73
N GLY A 93 0.73 1.78 9.01
CA GLY A 93 1.77 1.48 9.99
C GLY A 93 1.75 2.40 11.20
N SER A 94 2.93 2.65 11.74
CA SER A 94 3.13 3.62 12.81
C SER A 94 2.73 5.04 12.36
N PRO A 95 2.21 5.89 13.28
CA PRO A 95 1.85 7.26 12.95
C PRO A 95 3.00 8.05 12.32
N ASN A 96 4.22 7.88 12.85
CA ASN A 96 5.43 8.54 12.35
C ASN A 96 5.76 8.12 10.92
N TYR A 97 5.63 6.81 10.60
CA TYR A 97 5.85 6.32 9.25
C TYR A 97 4.84 6.92 8.28
N VAL A 98 3.55 6.87 8.63
CA VAL A 98 2.46 7.43 7.81
C VAL A 98 2.68 8.91 7.55
N GLN A 99 2.99 9.69 8.59
CA GLN A 99 3.29 11.11 8.49
C GLN A 99 4.50 11.38 7.58
N SER A 100 5.57 10.60 7.70
CA SER A 100 6.76 10.76 6.85
C SER A 100 6.48 10.47 5.37
N VAL A 101 5.64 9.48 5.07
CA VAL A 101 5.26 9.15 3.69
C VAL A 101 4.34 10.22 3.12
N ILE A 102 3.39 10.72 3.91
CA ILE A 102 2.49 11.80 3.49
C ILE A 102 3.27 13.08 3.24
N SER A 103 4.15 13.50 4.16
CA SER A 103 4.99 14.69 3.99
C SER A 103 5.80 14.63 2.70
N LYS A 104 6.48 13.51 2.42
CA LYS A 104 7.22 13.31 1.16
C LYS A 104 6.32 13.43 -0.08
N ARG A 105 5.07 12.97 -0.01
CA ARG A 105 4.12 13.10 -1.12
C ARG A 105 3.68 14.54 -1.32
N ILE A 106 3.43 15.27 -0.23
CA ILE A 106 3.07 16.68 -0.28
C ILE A 106 4.22 17.49 -0.89
N ASP A 107 5.47 17.23 -0.51
CA ASP A 107 6.64 17.88 -1.11
C ASP A 107 6.67 17.68 -2.63
N VAL A 108 6.45 16.44 -3.10
CA VAL A 108 6.36 16.14 -4.53
C VAL A 108 5.19 16.87 -5.19
N TRP A 109 4.05 17.01 -4.51
CA TRP A 109 2.90 17.76 -5.03
C TRP A 109 3.18 19.26 -5.12
N CYS A 110 3.85 19.85 -4.14
CA CYS A 110 4.28 21.25 -4.18
C CYS A 110 5.19 21.50 -5.39
N GLU A 111 6.15 20.62 -5.66
CA GLU A 111 7.02 20.72 -6.84
C GLU A 111 6.22 20.56 -8.15
N LYS A 112 5.29 19.60 -8.23
CA LYS A 112 4.40 19.46 -9.38
C LYS A 112 3.55 20.71 -9.61
N LEU A 113 3.03 21.32 -8.54
CA LEU A 113 2.23 22.55 -8.62
C LEU A 113 3.04 23.73 -9.15
N LYS A 114 4.26 23.94 -8.67
CA LYS A 114 5.16 25.00 -9.17
C LYS A 114 5.39 24.86 -10.67
N VAL A 115 5.69 23.65 -11.13
CA VAL A 115 5.88 23.36 -12.57
C VAL A 115 4.59 23.63 -13.36
N LEU A 116 3.43 23.27 -12.82
CA LEU A 116 2.15 23.55 -13.47
C LEU A 116 1.85 25.06 -13.51
N ALA A 117 2.20 25.81 -12.47
CA ALA A 117 2.05 27.25 -12.41
C ALA A 117 2.92 27.94 -13.48
N ASP A 118 4.17 27.51 -13.64
CA ASP A 118 5.06 28.01 -14.70
C ASP A 118 4.49 27.74 -16.10
N ILE A 119 3.96 26.54 -16.34
CA ILE A 119 3.35 26.19 -17.63
C ILE A 119 2.08 27.01 -17.88
N ALA A 120 1.29 27.28 -16.83
CA ALA A 120 0.03 28.01 -16.94
C ALA A 120 0.20 29.43 -17.50
N VAL A 121 1.37 30.06 -17.33
CA VAL A 121 1.70 31.36 -17.93
C VAL A 121 1.63 31.32 -19.46
N SER A 122 2.06 30.21 -20.07
CA SER A 122 2.08 30.05 -21.54
C SER A 122 0.87 29.28 -22.08
N GLN A 123 0.39 28.27 -21.36
CA GLN A 123 -0.65 27.33 -21.80
C GLN A 123 -1.62 27.00 -20.65
N PRO A 124 -2.51 27.95 -20.28
CA PRO A 124 -3.38 27.80 -19.12
C PRO A 124 -4.37 26.63 -19.25
N GLN A 125 -4.89 26.37 -20.45
CA GLN A 125 -5.83 25.27 -20.70
C GLN A 125 -5.17 23.89 -20.48
N SER A 126 -3.94 23.71 -20.98
CA SER A 126 -3.19 22.47 -20.79
C SER A 126 -2.80 22.25 -19.32
N ALA A 127 -2.35 23.30 -18.64
CA ALA A 127 -2.02 23.25 -17.22
C ALA A 127 -3.24 22.87 -16.36
N TYR A 128 -4.40 23.47 -16.64
CA TYR A 128 -5.65 23.15 -15.95
C TYR A 128 -6.10 21.69 -16.18
N GLY A 129 -5.97 21.19 -17.42
CA GLY A 129 -6.24 19.79 -17.74
C GLY A 129 -5.31 18.83 -16.97
N ALA A 130 -4.02 19.13 -16.92
CA ALA A 130 -3.04 18.33 -16.18
C ALA A 130 -3.30 18.34 -14.65
N PHE A 131 -3.69 19.49 -14.10
CA PHE A 131 -4.06 19.61 -12.69
C PHE A 131 -5.29 18.77 -12.35
N THR A 132 -6.38 18.92 -13.11
CA THR A 132 -7.66 18.26 -12.82
C THR A 132 -7.62 16.75 -13.07
N HIS A 133 -7.00 16.31 -14.17
CA HIS A 133 -6.95 14.88 -14.53
C HIS A 133 -5.78 14.12 -13.90
N GLY A 134 -4.73 14.82 -13.46
CA GLY A 134 -3.57 14.20 -12.81
C GLY A 134 -3.60 14.41 -11.30
N LEU A 135 -3.20 15.61 -10.88
CA LEU A 135 -2.87 15.91 -9.49
C LEU A 135 -4.08 15.82 -8.55
N PHE A 136 -5.23 16.33 -8.97
CA PHE A 136 -6.45 16.32 -8.17
C PHE A 136 -6.96 14.90 -7.88
N GLY A 137 -6.76 13.97 -8.80
CA GLY A 137 -7.08 12.55 -8.62
C GLY A 137 -6.21 11.90 -7.54
N GLU A 138 -4.90 12.15 -7.56
CA GLU A 138 -3.95 11.68 -6.54
C GLU A 138 -4.34 12.18 -5.14
N TRP A 139 -4.71 13.47 -5.03
CA TRP A 139 -5.11 14.08 -3.77
C TRP A 139 -6.41 13.46 -3.24
N THR A 140 -7.42 13.38 -4.09
CA THR A 140 -8.72 12.83 -3.73
C THR A 140 -8.59 11.39 -3.23
N TYR A 141 -7.75 10.59 -3.88
CA TYR A 141 -7.47 9.22 -3.43
C TYR A 141 -6.85 9.20 -2.03
N LEU A 142 -5.84 10.04 -1.77
CA LEU A 142 -5.16 10.07 -0.48
C LEU A 142 -6.10 10.52 0.65
N PHE A 143 -6.85 11.63 0.45
CA PHE A 143 -7.78 12.15 1.46
C PHE A 143 -8.93 11.19 1.78
N ARG A 144 -9.30 10.31 0.85
CA ARG A 144 -10.32 9.27 1.09
C ARG A 144 -9.78 8.05 1.83
N THR A 145 -8.48 7.81 1.76
CA THR A 145 -7.86 6.57 2.27
C THR A 145 -7.05 6.77 3.54
N CYS A 146 -6.65 8.01 3.86
CA CYS A 146 -5.88 8.36 5.04
C CYS A 146 -6.52 9.52 5.79
N THR A 147 -6.50 9.46 7.12
CA THR A 147 -6.72 10.63 7.98
C THR A 147 -5.44 11.44 8.01
N ILE A 148 -5.46 12.63 7.43
CA ILE A 148 -4.31 13.53 7.33
C ILE A 148 -4.50 14.67 8.32
N ASP A 149 -3.46 14.97 9.10
CA ASP A 149 -3.45 16.15 9.95
C ASP A 149 -3.32 17.41 9.09
N GLU A 150 -4.17 18.41 9.36
CA GLU A 150 -4.21 19.68 8.61
C GLU A 150 -2.86 20.40 8.60
N SER A 151 -2.06 20.26 9.67
CA SER A 151 -0.73 20.87 9.78
C SER A 151 0.26 20.41 8.70
N LEU A 152 0.07 19.23 8.12
CA LEU A 152 0.92 18.72 7.04
C LEU A 152 0.61 19.37 5.69
N LEU A 153 -0.57 19.96 5.55
CA LEU A 153 -1.04 20.56 4.29
C LEU A 153 -0.57 22.00 4.11
N GLN A 154 -0.07 22.66 5.17
CA GLN A 154 0.40 24.04 5.12
C GLN A 154 1.33 24.34 3.93
N PRO A 155 2.33 23.48 3.61
CA PRO A 155 3.23 23.74 2.48
C PRO A 155 2.53 23.73 1.12
N LEU A 156 1.33 23.17 1.01
CA LEU A 156 0.53 23.15 -0.21
C LEU A 156 -0.27 24.45 -0.39
N GLU A 157 -0.66 25.09 0.71
CA GLU A 157 -1.37 26.38 0.69
C GLU A 157 -0.44 27.55 0.37
N ASP A 158 0.85 27.39 0.67
CA ASP A 158 1.88 28.40 0.48
C ASP A 158 2.48 28.43 -0.95
N VAL A 159 2.08 27.50 -1.84
CA VAL A 159 2.52 27.41 -3.25
C VAL A 159 1.61 28.22 -4.16
#